data_AF-A0A7C6E675-F1
#
_entry.id   AF-A0A7C6E675-F1
#
_cell.length_a   1.000
_cell.length_b   1.000
_cell.length_c   1.000
_cell.angle_alpha   90.00
_cell.angle_beta   90.00
_cell.angle_gamma   90.00
#
_symmetry.space_group_name_H-M   'P 1'
#
loop_
_entity.id
_entity.type
_entity.pdbx_description
1 polymer ?
#
loop_
_entity_poly.entity_id
_entity_poly.type
_entity_poly.pdbx_seq_one_letter_code
_entity_poly.pdbx_strand_id
1 'polypeptide(L)'
;MKLVMMTMLLVTPCLFAGEDEKKAETKPAAVAAKQAKLSEIPADAKQIEPGVYRWKDAQGKTWILRKSPFGLVKWEEKAEAAEGAEELPAGLKVTEEGDELAFERPTPFGTVHWRKKKAELNEIEQRAWQREQKKRAAEKPQN
;
A
#
# COMPACT_ATOMS: atom_id res chain seq x y z
N MET A 1 3.48 64.49 27.89
CA MET A 1 4.37 65.67 27.87
C MET A 1 5.58 65.34 27.01
N LYS A 2 5.91 66.23 26.06
CA LYS A 2 7.25 66.72 25.65
C LYS A 2 8.47 66.02 26.28
N LEU A 3 9.64 65.84 25.66
CA LEU A 3 10.23 66.25 24.37
C LEU A 3 11.72 65.88 24.49
N VAL A 4 12.29 65.26 23.44
CA VAL A 4 13.67 65.46 22.92
C VAL A 4 14.87 65.32 23.85
N MET A 5 15.76 64.37 23.52
CA MET A 5 17.14 64.64 23.07
C MET A 5 17.70 63.32 22.50
N MET A 6 17.93 63.14 21.20
CA MET A 6 18.89 63.86 20.34
C MET A 6 20.29 63.76 20.99
N THR A 7 21.31 63.10 20.43
CA THR A 7 21.71 63.08 19.02
C THR A 7 22.86 62.08 18.84
N MET A 8 22.96 61.57 17.60
CA MET A 8 24.19 61.25 16.86
C MET A 8 25.12 60.12 17.35
N LEU A 9 25.78 59.33 16.51
CA LEU A 9 25.76 59.01 15.08
C LEU A 9 26.96 58.09 14.89
N LEU A 10 26.78 56.89 14.33
CA LEU A 10 27.80 56.29 13.48
C LEU A 10 27.16 55.24 12.57
N VAL A 11 27.36 55.51 11.29
CA VAL A 11 26.94 54.84 10.07
C VAL A 11 27.67 53.51 9.92
N THR A 12 27.01 52.46 9.39
CA THR A 12 27.45 51.68 8.20
C THR A 12 26.55 50.43 8.01
N PRO A 13 26.11 50.13 6.77
CA PRO A 13 24.98 49.22 6.49
C PRO A 13 25.44 47.79 6.20
N CYS A 14 24.56 46.81 6.45
CA CYS A 14 24.56 45.58 5.66
C CYS A 14 23.18 45.41 5.05
N LEU A 15 23.13 45.58 3.73
CA LEU A 15 22.02 45.22 2.89
C LEU A 15 21.67 43.75 3.12
N PHE A 16 20.47 43.48 3.62
CA PHE A 16 19.74 42.28 3.26
C PHE A 16 19.03 42.57 1.94
N ALA A 17 19.71 42.27 0.83
CA ALA A 17 19.09 42.07 -0.47
C ALA A 17 19.28 40.58 -0.78
N GLY A 18 18.32 39.78 -0.33
CA GLY A 18 18.20 38.39 -0.74
C GLY A 18 17.18 38.33 -1.87
N GLU A 19 17.66 38.09 -3.08
CA GLU A 19 16.92 37.56 -4.23
C GLU A 19 17.93 37.42 -5.38
N ASP A 20 18.38 36.18 -5.66
CA ASP A 20 18.38 35.63 -7.02
C ASP A 20 18.72 34.13 -7.00
N GLU A 21 17.70 33.34 -7.33
CA GLU A 21 17.69 32.07 -8.04
C GLU A 21 18.98 31.22 -8.09
N LYS A 22 18.96 30.13 -7.30
CA LYS A 22 19.61 28.87 -7.71
C LYS A 22 18.61 27.73 -7.69
N LYS A 23 17.90 27.63 -8.83
CA LYS A 23 17.49 26.40 -9.52
C LYS A 23 17.61 25.13 -8.67
N ALA A 24 16.47 24.73 -8.11
CA ALA A 24 16.26 23.40 -7.59
C ALA A 24 16.40 22.38 -8.73
N GLU A 25 17.58 21.80 -8.88
CA GLU A 25 17.75 20.48 -9.51
C GLU A 25 17.56 19.43 -8.42
N THR A 26 16.31 19.02 -8.23
CA THR A 26 15.97 17.75 -7.57
C THR A 26 16.59 16.61 -8.38
N LYS A 27 17.81 16.20 -8.01
CA LYS A 27 18.36 14.89 -8.38
C LYS A 27 17.47 13.80 -7.77
N PRO A 28 16.76 12.97 -8.55
CA PRO A 28 16.22 11.72 -8.03
C PRO A 28 17.34 10.68 -8.11
N ALA A 29 18.34 10.80 -7.24
CA ALA A 29 19.49 9.88 -7.27
C ALA A 29 20.09 9.70 -5.87
N ALA A 30 19.25 9.34 -4.89
CA ALA A 30 19.72 8.84 -3.60
C ALA A 30 18.69 7.93 -2.92
N VAL A 31 17.97 7.10 -3.69
CA VAL A 31 17.32 5.87 -3.18
C VAL A 31 17.82 4.65 -3.96
N ALA A 32 19.09 4.67 -4.39
CA ALA A 32 19.83 3.45 -4.67
C ALA A 32 20.62 3.10 -3.40
N ALA A 33 19.89 2.78 -2.34
CA ALA A 33 20.48 2.22 -1.14
C ALA A 33 21.13 0.89 -1.53
N LYS A 34 22.45 0.93 -1.71
CA LYS A 34 23.40 -0.18 -1.52
C LYS A 34 22.80 -1.54 -1.88
N GLN A 35 22.49 -1.75 -3.16
CA GLN A 35 22.22 -3.09 -3.68
C GLN A 35 23.49 -3.92 -3.46
N ALA A 36 23.49 -4.69 -2.37
CA ALA A 36 24.49 -5.72 -2.16
C ALA A 36 24.47 -6.60 -3.42
N LYS A 37 25.63 -6.72 -4.06
CA LYS A 37 25.86 -7.67 -5.16
C LYS A 37 25.67 -9.09 -4.62
N LEU A 38 24.43 -9.52 -4.40
CA LEU A 38 24.15 -10.94 -4.35
C LEU A 38 24.36 -11.43 -5.78
N SER A 39 25.52 -12.01 -6.02
CA SER A 39 25.83 -12.63 -7.31
C SER A 39 25.02 -13.92 -7.50
N GLU A 40 24.46 -14.43 -6.41
CA GLU A 40 23.82 -15.74 -6.32
C GLU A 40 22.44 -15.63 -5.67
N ILE A 41 21.52 -16.41 -6.21
CA ILE A 41 20.18 -16.60 -5.67
C ILE A 41 20.29 -17.59 -4.51
N PRO A 42 19.72 -17.31 -3.33
CA PRO A 42 19.73 -18.26 -2.22
C PRO A 42 19.11 -19.61 -2.62
N ALA A 43 19.67 -20.72 -2.15
CA ALA A 43 19.15 -22.06 -2.46
C ALA A 43 17.69 -22.25 -1.99
N ASP A 44 17.31 -21.56 -0.92
CA ASP A 44 15.95 -21.56 -0.37
C ASP A 44 14.99 -20.61 -1.10
N ALA A 45 15.45 -19.92 -2.14
CA ALA A 45 14.60 -19.02 -2.91
C ALA A 45 13.73 -19.82 -3.88
N LYS A 46 12.41 -19.69 -3.73
CA LYS A 46 11.43 -20.35 -4.58
C LYS A 46 11.26 -19.57 -5.88
N GLN A 47 11.52 -20.20 -7.01
CA GLN A 47 11.25 -19.58 -8.31
C GLN A 47 9.74 -19.42 -8.51
N ILE A 48 9.28 -18.20 -8.78
CA ILE A 48 7.88 -17.88 -9.05
C ILE A 48 7.64 -17.62 -10.54
N GLU A 49 8.65 -17.06 -11.23
CA GLU A 49 8.63 -16.81 -12.67
C GLU A 49 10.03 -17.06 -13.27
N PRO A 50 10.18 -17.16 -14.60
CA PRO A 50 11.48 -17.25 -15.24
C PRO A 50 12.42 -16.10 -14.84
N GLY A 51 13.43 -16.42 -14.01
CA GLY A 51 14.36 -15.41 -13.50
C GLY A 51 13.84 -14.57 -12.33
N VAL A 52 12.68 -14.88 -11.74
CA VAL A 52 12.16 -14.21 -10.53
C VAL A 52 11.97 -15.24 -9.42
N TYR A 53 12.49 -14.93 -8.24
CA TYR A 53 12.55 -15.81 -7.08
C TYR A 53 12.01 -15.08 -5.87
N ARG A 54 11.26 -15.80 -5.03
CA ARG A 54 10.77 -15.34 -3.74
C ARG A 54 11.57 -16.03 -2.64
N TRP A 55 12.17 -15.25 -1.76
CA TRP A 55 12.97 -15.73 -0.64
C TRP A 55 12.44 -15.16 0.66
N LYS A 56 12.34 -15.98 1.69
CA LYS A 56 12.00 -15.53 3.04
C LYS A 56 13.27 -15.51 3.88
N ASP A 57 13.58 -14.34 4.44
CA ASP A 57 14.74 -14.15 5.30
C ASP A 57 14.45 -14.65 6.73
N ALA A 58 15.51 -14.79 7.55
CA ALA A 58 15.41 -15.23 8.94
C ALA A 58 14.53 -14.30 9.81
N GLN A 59 14.36 -13.04 9.41
CA GLN A 59 13.48 -12.07 10.05
C GLN A 59 12.00 -12.23 9.65
N GLY A 60 11.65 -13.23 8.84
CA GLY A 60 10.29 -13.43 8.33
C GLY A 60 9.89 -12.50 7.19
N LYS A 61 10.79 -11.61 6.76
CA LYS A 61 10.58 -10.72 5.62
C LYS A 61 10.67 -11.49 4.31
N THR A 62 9.71 -11.25 3.42
CA THR A 62 9.72 -11.79 2.07
C THR A 62 10.45 -10.83 1.13
N TRP A 63 11.35 -11.37 0.33
CA TRP A 63 12.13 -10.66 -0.68
C TRP A 63 11.83 -11.26 -2.04
N ILE A 64 11.66 -10.41 -3.05
CA ILE A 64 11.72 -10.83 -4.44
C ILE A 64 13.12 -10.55 -4.98
N LEU A 65 13.71 -11.56 -5.61
CA LEU A 65 14.96 -11.49 -6.33
C LEU A 65 14.69 -11.68 -7.82
N ARG A 66 15.14 -10.76 -8.66
CA ARG A 66 15.07 -10.89 -10.12
C ARG A 66 16.44 -10.92 -10.73
N LYS A 67 16.72 -11.99 -11.46
CA LYS A 67 17.91 -12.17 -12.26
C LYS A 67 17.73 -11.39 -13.56
N SER A 68 18.50 -10.32 -13.70
CA SER A 68 18.57 -9.54 -14.93
C SER A 68 19.97 -9.69 -15.56
N PRO A 69 20.15 -9.32 -16.85
CA PRO A 69 21.47 -9.32 -17.49
C PRO A 69 22.50 -8.43 -16.78
N PHE A 70 22.04 -7.45 -16.00
CA PHE A 70 22.89 -6.51 -15.25
C PHE A 70 23.17 -6.95 -13.80
N GLY A 71 22.69 -8.13 -13.41
CA GLY A 71 22.83 -8.67 -12.06
C GLY A 71 21.51 -8.97 -11.37
N LEU A 72 21.60 -9.35 -10.10
CA LEU A 72 20.45 -9.68 -9.26
C LEU A 72 19.90 -8.42 -8.59
N VAL A 73 18.62 -8.13 -8.85
CA VAL A 73 17.90 -7.05 -8.19
C VAL A 73 17.07 -7.67 -7.07
N LYS A 74 17.20 -7.15 -5.85
CA LYS A 74 16.42 -7.58 -4.68
C LYS A 74 15.54 -6.44 -4.19
N TRP A 75 14.25 -6.71 -3.97
CA TRP A 75 13.32 -5.79 -3.31
C TRP A 75 12.52 -6.51 -2.24
N GLU A 76 12.17 -5.78 -1.18
CA GLU A 76 11.29 -6.28 -0.14
C GLU A 76 9.89 -6.41 -0.76
N GLU A 77 9.33 -7.62 -0.71
CA GLU A 77 7.90 -7.80 -0.94
C GLU A 77 7.21 -7.24 0.29
N LYS A 78 6.97 -5.91 0.28
CA LYS A 78 5.95 -5.35 1.15
C LYS A 78 4.69 -6.12 0.80
N ALA A 79 4.07 -6.76 1.79
CA ALA A 79 2.80 -7.44 1.63
C ALA A 79 1.70 -6.39 1.35
N GLU A 80 1.78 -5.72 0.21
CA GLU A 80 0.59 -5.32 -0.50
C GLU A 80 -0.06 -6.64 -0.88
N ALA A 81 -1.22 -6.87 -0.24
CA ALA A 81 -1.96 -8.11 -0.16
C ALA A 81 -1.63 -9.06 -1.31
N ALA A 82 -1.14 -10.25 -0.98
CA ALA A 82 -1.17 -11.36 -1.90
C ALA A 82 -2.62 -11.50 -2.40
N GLU A 83 -2.90 -10.99 -3.60
CA GLU A 83 -4.11 -11.24 -4.35
C GLU A 83 -4.23 -12.76 -4.47
N GLY A 84 -5.06 -13.36 -3.62
CA GLY A 84 -5.21 -14.81 -3.55
C GLY A 84 -5.43 -15.38 -2.15
N ALA A 85 -5.04 -14.65 -1.09
CA ALA A 85 -5.51 -14.94 0.27
C ALA A 85 -6.35 -13.76 0.76
N GLU A 86 -7.33 -13.38 -0.04
CA GLU A 86 -8.16 -12.22 0.23
C GLU A 86 -9.02 -12.53 1.46
N GLU A 87 -8.70 -11.82 2.55
CA GLU A 87 -9.48 -11.81 3.77
C GLU A 87 -10.83 -11.15 3.45
N LEU A 88 -11.92 -11.64 4.04
CA LEU A 88 -13.24 -11.09 3.75
C LEU A 88 -13.25 -9.58 4.03
N PRO A 89 -13.65 -8.72 3.08
CA PRO A 89 -13.61 -7.29 3.30
C PRO A 89 -14.45 -6.91 4.51
N ALA A 90 -13.85 -6.10 5.40
CA ALA A 90 -14.49 -5.64 6.62
C ALA A 90 -15.80 -4.91 6.30
N GLY A 91 -16.89 -5.32 6.96
CA GLY A 91 -18.22 -4.72 6.74
C GLY A 91 -18.93 -5.12 5.44
N LEU A 92 -18.43 -6.11 4.69
CA LEU A 92 -19.16 -6.64 3.53
C LEU A 92 -20.48 -7.31 3.97
N LYS A 93 -21.60 -6.75 3.51
CA LYS A 93 -22.94 -7.29 3.68
C LYS A 93 -23.40 -7.93 2.37
N VAL A 94 -24.06 -9.09 2.50
CA VAL A 94 -24.59 -9.84 1.36
C VAL A 94 -26.08 -10.03 1.58
N THR A 95 -26.90 -9.62 0.63
CA THR A 95 -28.36 -9.82 0.65
C THR A 95 -28.73 -10.75 -0.48
N GLU A 96 -29.46 -11.82 -0.18
CA GLU A 96 -29.95 -12.77 -1.19
C GLU A 96 -31.26 -12.25 -1.80
N GLU A 97 -31.23 -11.97 -3.11
CA GLU A 97 -32.37 -11.48 -3.89
C GLU A 97 -32.66 -12.46 -5.04
N GLY A 98 -33.35 -13.56 -4.70
CA GLY A 98 -33.68 -14.61 -5.66
C GLY A 98 -32.45 -15.35 -6.18
N ASP A 99 -32.13 -15.16 -7.46
CA ASP A 99 -30.99 -15.78 -8.17
C ASP A 99 -29.70 -14.93 -8.06
N GLU A 100 -29.84 -13.67 -7.68
CA GLU A 100 -28.74 -12.72 -7.53
C GLU A 100 -28.45 -12.44 -6.06
N LEU A 101 -27.21 -12.04 -5.78
CA LEU A 101 -26.76 -11.54 -4.49
C LEU A 101 -26.43 -10.06 -4.63
N ALA A 102 -27.03 -9.24 -3.77
CA ALA A 102 -26.70 -7.83 -3.62
C ALA A 102 -25.62 -7.67 -2.54
N PHE A 103 -24.45 -7.21 -2.95
CA PHE A 103 -23.30 -6.94 -2.10
C PHE A 103 -23.25 -5.45 -1.76
N GLU A 104 -22.94 -5.16 -0.51
CA GLU A 104 -22.74 -3.80 0.00
C GLU A 104 -21.45 -3.76 0.81
N ARG A 105 -20.51 -2.88 0.42
CA ARG A 105 -19.22 -2.72 1.09
C ARG A 105 -18.94 -1.25 1.42
N PRO A 106 -18.72 -0.90 2.69
CA PRO A 106 -18.23 0.43 3.04
C PRO A 106 -16.77 0.58 2.61
N THR A 107 -16.46 1.68 1.94
CA THR A 107 -15.09 2.06 1.58
C THR A 107 -14.81 3.49 2.05
N PRO A 108 -13.54 3.92 2.14
CA PRO A 108 -13.20 5.30 2.49
C PRO A 108 -13.83 6.35 1.55
N PHE A 109 -14.24 5.94 0.34
CA PHE A 109 -14.86 6.80 -0.67
C PHE A 109 -16.40 6.68 -0.69
N GLY A 110 -16.99 5.99 0.28
CA GLY A 110 -18.42 5.72 0.36
C GLY A 110 -18.76 4.23 0.21
N THR A 111 -20.04 3.92 0.30
CA THR A 111 -20.54 2.55 0.18
C THR A 111 -20.66 2.17 -1.29
N VAL A 112 -19.98 1.09 -1.68
CA VAL A 112 -20.15 0.50 -3.01
C VAL A 112 -21.14 -0.65 -2.93
N HIS A 113 -22.08 -0.68 -3.87
CA HIS A 113 -23.07 -1.74 -4.01
C HIS A 113 -22.98 -2.39 -5.38
N TRP A 114 -22.97 -3.71 -5.44
CA TRP A 114 -22.96 -4.46 -6.70
C TRP A 114 -23.83 -5.70 -6.60
N ARG A 115 -24.33 -6.18 -7.75
CA ARG A 115 -25.14 -7.39 -7.84
C ARG A 115 -24.41 -8.43 -8.65
N LYS A 116 -24.50 -9.69 -8.23
CA LYS A 116 -23.87 -10.82 -8.92
C LYS A 116 -24.69 -12.09 -8.77
N LYS A 117 -24.70 -12.93 -9.80
CA LYS A 117 -25.36 -14.24 -9.76
C LYS A 117 -24.62 -15.19 -8.85
N LYS A 118 -25.36 -16.10 -8.21
CA LYS A 118 -24.78 -17.15 -7.34
C LYS A 118 -23.80 -18.07 -8.09
N ALA A 119 -24.00 -18.25 -9.40
CA ALA A 119 -23.13 -19.06 -10.25
C ALA A 119 -21.80 -18.37 -10.63
N GLU A 120 -21.71 -17.05 -10.48
CA GLU A 120 -20.55 -16.25 -10.91
C GLU A 120 -19.74 -15.70 -9.73
N LEU A 121 -20.01 -16.18 -8.51
CA LEU A 121 -19.32 -15.73 -7.31
C LEU A 121 -17.87 -16.20 -7.32
N ASN A 122 -16.96 -15.30 -6.93
CA ASN A 122 -15.58 -15.64 -6.63
C ASN A 122 -15.47 -16.26 -5.22
N GLU A 123 -14.29 -16.77 -4.87
CA GLU A 123 -14.05 -17.43 -3.58
C GLU A 123 -14.34 -16.54 -2.36
N ILE A 124 -14.19 -15.22 -2.51
CA ILE A 124 -14.39 -14.23 -1.45
C ILE A 124 -15.87 -13.92 -1.25
N GLU A 125 -16.59 -13.67 -2.33
CA GLU A 125 -18.04 -13.47 -2.36
C GLU A 125 -18.77 -14.73 -1.86
N GLN A 126 -18.29 -15.92 -2.24
CA GLN A 126 -18.84 -17.19 -1.78
C GLN A 126 -18.63 -17.38 -0.28
N ARG A 127 -17.43 -17.07 0.24
CA ARG A 127 -17.16 -17.08 1.69
C ARG A 127 -18.02 -16.05 2.44
N ALA A 128 -18.23 -14.86 1.87
CA ALA A 128 -19.08 -13.82 2.45
C ALA A 128 -20.55 -14.28 2.53
N TRP A 129 -21.04 -14.90 1.46
CA TRP A 129 -22.38 -15.46 1.40
C TRP A 129 -22.56 -16.61 2.39
N GLN A 130 -21.60 -17.53 2.50
CA GLN A 130 -21.65 -18.61 3.50
C GLN A 130 -21.69 -18.07 4.94
N ARG A 131 -20.94 -17.00 5.24
CA ARG A 131 -20.97 -16.33 6.54
C ARG A 131 -22.37 -15.78 6.84
N GLU A 132 -22.99 -15.11 5.87
CA GLU A 132 -24.34 -14.57 6.02
C GLU A 132 -25.38 -15.69 6.19
N GLN A 133 -25.27 -16.77 5.42
CA GLN A 133 -26.18 -17.93 5.55
C GLN A 133 -26.08 -18.58 6.93
N LYS A 134 -24.85 -18.75 7.46
CA LYS A 134 -24.63 -19.27 8.82
C LYS A 134 -25.24 -18.35 9.88
N LYS A 135 -25.07 -17.03 9.73
CA LYS A 135 -25.67 -16.03 10.62
C LYS A 135 -27.20 -16.09 10.58
N ARG A 136 -27.79 -16.12 9.38
CA ARG A 136 -29.24 -16.23 9.18
C ARG A 136 -29.81 -17.56 9.71
N ALA A 137 -29.08 -18.65 9.59
CA ALA A 137 -29.47 -19.94 10.17
C ALA A 137 -29.43 -19.90 11.71
N ALA A 138 -28.44 -19.22 12.30
CA ALA A 138 -28.36 -19.01 13.75
C ALA A 138 -29.43 -18.04 14.28
N GLU A 139 -29.81 -17.03 13.50
CA GLU A 139 -30.89 -16.07 13.82
C GLU A 139 -32.30 -16.63 13.57
N LYS A 140 -32.43 -17.74 12.84
CA LYS A 140 -33.67 -18.51 12.73
C LYS A 140 -33.64 -19.80 13.58
N PRO A 141 -33.53 -19.73 14.93
CA PRO A 141 -33.88 -20.89 15.73
C PRO A 141 -35.39 -21.08 15.57
N GLN A 142 -35.73 -22.13 14.84
CA GLN A 142 -37.09 -22.56 14.61
C GLN A 142 -37.73 -22.94 15.94
N ASN A 143 -38.85 -22.28 16.24
CA ASN A 143 -39.75 -22.60 17.33
C ASN A 143 -40.32 -24.02 17.20
#